data_AF-A0A218MAT8-F1
#
_entry.id   AF-A0A218MAT8-F1
#
_cell.length_a   1.000
_cell.length_b   1.000
_cell.length_c   1.000
_cell.angle_alpha   90.00
_cell.angle_beta   90.00
_cell.angle_gamma   90.00
#
_symmetry.space_group_name_H-M   'P 1'
#
loop_
_entity.id
_entity.type
_entity.pdbx_description
1 polymer ?
#
loop_
_entity_poly.entity_id
_entity_poly.type
_entity_poly.pdbx_seq_one_letter_code
_entity_poly.pdbx_strand_id
1 'polypeptide(L)'
;MGQLKNIYFPGVSSAPSSAQYGIFLSPEKSFPVANIVVVQSDRQNDYMGTSLYNTDEGRNIVLNRILENDLRGIRLDYINFYVILDLSTTLEGMKLPIHLDFDDYIAKGNPYNCTPSDTTTGRILQWITGEKTYSYWSGHVLGGCARFYTELDDQNREPLSVDSARELLNRVGYKIPTKE
;
A
#
# COMPACT_ATOMS: atom_id res chain seq x y z
N MET A 1 -2.38 -7.59 -15.37
CA MET A 1 -3.13 -6.35 -15.05
C MET A 1 -3.59 -6.47 -13.61
N GLY A 2 -3.25 -5.51 -12.75
CA GLY A 2 -3.73 -5.50 -11.36
C GLY A 2 -5.23 -5.20 -11.34
N GLN A 3 -6.01 -5.96 -10.58
CA GLN A 3 -7.42 -5.69 -10.35
C GLN A 3 -7.55 -4.73 -9.17
N LEU A 4 -8.33 -3.64 -9.33
CA LEU A 4 -8.68 -2.77 -8.21
C LEU A 4 -9.57 -3.51 -7.23
N LYS A 5 -9.26 -3.37 -5.94
CA LYS A 5 -10.02 -3.91 -4.82
C LYS A 5 -10.52 -2.75 -3.96
N ASN A 6 -11.77 -2.82 -3.53
CA ASN A 6 -12.29 -1.88 -2.54
C ASN A 6 -11.72 -2.22 -1.16
N ILE A 7 -11.42 -1.19 -0.37
CA ILE A 7 -11.02 -1.31 1.03
C ILE A 7 -11.78 -0.29 1.87
N TYR A 8 -12.32 -0.77 2.99
CA TYR A 8 -13.09 0.04 3.94
C TYR A 8 -12.34 0.17 5.26
N PHE A 9 -12.38 1.35 5.85
CA PHE A 9 -11.68 1.65 7.10
C PHE A 9 -12.49 2.65 7.93
N PRO A 10 -12.30 2.67 9.27
CA PRO A 10 -12.88 3.70 10.12
C PRO A 10 -12.13 5.02 9.90
N GLY A 11 -12.87 6.07 9.57
CA GLY A 11 -12.39 7.44 9.50
C GLY A 11 -12.45 8.13 10.87
N VAL A 12 -12.35 9.46 10.87
CA VAL A 12 -12.47 10.27 12.10
C VAL A 12 -13.81 9.97 12.78
N SER A 13 -13.79 9.81 14.10
CA SER A 13 -14.95 9.44 14.91
C SER A 13 -15.61 8.12 14.48
N SER A 14 -14.83 7.18 13.93
CA SER A 14 -15.29 5.87 13.44
C SER A 14 -16.31 5.94 12.29
N ALA A 15 -16.41 7.09 11.60
CA ALA A 15 -17.26 7.21 10.43
C ALA A 15 -16.76 6.26 9.31
N PRO A 16 -17.64 5.48 8.65
CA PRO A 16 -17.20 4.59 7.59
C PRO A 16 -16.48 5.39 6.50
N SER A 17 -15.38 4.87 5.98
CA SER A 17 -14.62 5.50 4.90
C SER A 17 -14.19 4.43 3.91
N SER A 18 -14.03 4.81 2.64
CA SER A 18 -13.71 3.86 1.58
C SER A 18 -12.57 4.37 0.71
N ALA A 19 -11.78 3.43 0.20
CA ALA A 19 -10.76 3.63 -0.81
C ALA A 19 -10.76 2.43 -1.77
N GLN A 20 -10.02 2.55 -2.86
CA GLN A 20 -9.67 1.44 -3.72
C GLN A 20 -8.16 1.28 -3.73
N TYR A 21 -7.66 0.07 -3.94
CA TYR A 21 -6.24 -0.14 -4.12
C TYR A 21 -5.97 -1.16 -5.22
N GLY A 22 -4.81 -1.02 -5.84
CA GLY A 22 -4.24 -2.03 -6.72
C GLY A 22 -2.75 -2.20 -6.45
N ILE A 23 -2.22 -3.33 -6.88
CA ILE A 23 -0.81 -3.66 -6.74
C ILE A 23 -0.27 -4.04 -8.12
N PHE A 24 0.85 -3.45 -8.50
CA PHE A 24 1.59 -3.86 -9.69
C PHE A 24 3.08 -4.01 -9.38
N LEU A 25 3.75 -4.85 -10.17
CA LEU A 25 5.18 -5.10 -10.02
C LEU A 25 5.94 -4.28 -11.05
N SER A 26 6.94 -3.53 -10.60
CA SER A 26 7.90 -2.88 -11.49
C SER A 26 9.09 -3.81 -11.70
N PRO A 27 9.36 -4.25 -12.95
CA PRO A 27 10.54 -5.08 -13.25
C PRO A 27 11.83 -4.26 -13.42
N GLU A 28 11.77 -2.93 -13.27
CA GLU A 28 12.85 -2.00 -13.64
C GLU A 28 14.10 -2.07 -12.74
N LYS A 29 14.06 -2.84 -11.63
CA LYS A 29 15.20 -3.06 -10.75
C LYS A 29 15.63 -4.53 -10.81
N SER A 30 16.86 -4.81 -10.36
CA SER A 30 17.40 -6.18 -10.22
C SER A 30 16.51 -7.11 -9.37
N PHE A 31 15.57 -6.55 -8.59
CA PHE A 31 14.53 -7.25 -7.87
C PHE A 31 13.18 -6.59 -8.15
N PRO A 32 12.09 -7.37 -8.36
CA PRO A 32 10.76 -6.81 -8.57
C PRO A 32 10.31 -6.04 -7.33
N VAL A 33 9.84 -4.81 -7.53
CA VAL A 33 9.27 -3.98 -6.47
C VAL A 33 7.75 -3.99 -6.58
N ALA A 34 7.07 -4.28 -5.47
CA ALA A 34 5.63 -4.17 -5.35
C ALA A 34 5.23 -2.72 -5.11
N ASN A 35 4.41 -2.16 -5.98
CA ASN A 35 3.87 -0.81 -5.83
C ASN A 35 2.40 -0.92 -5.46
N ILE A 36 2.08 -0.57 -4.22
CA ILE A 36 0.72 -0.42 -3.74
C ILE A 36 0.25 0.99 -4.12
N VAL A 37 -0.82 1.08 -4.90
CA VAL A 37 -1.47 2.36 -5.23
C VAL A 37 -2.84 2.36 -4.59
N VAL A 38 -3.04 3.22 -3.59
CA VAL A 38 -4.33 3.48 -2.95
C VAL A 38 -4.92 4.75 -3.54
N VAL A 39 -6.18 4.70 -3.94
CA VAL A 39 -6.93 5.84 -4.45
C VAL A 39 -8.19 6.05 -3.63
N GLN A 40 -8.41 7.29 -3.21
CA GLN A 40 -9.72 7.77 -2.77
C GLN A 40 -10.24 8.77 -3.77
N SER A 41 -11.50 8.64 -4.16
CA SER A 41 -12.12 9.49 -5.16
C SER A 41 -13.48 9.97 -4.66
N ASP A 42 -13.73 11.28 -4.75
CA ASP A 42 -15.08 11.86 -4.59
C ASP A 42 -15.87 11.86 -5.90
N ARG A 43 -15.22 11.48 -7.02
CA ARG A 43 -15.81 11.43 -8.38
C ARG A 43 -16.47 10.10 -8.70
N GLN A 44 -15.95 8.99 -8.15
CA GLN A 44 -16.45 7.64 -8.40
C GLN A 44 -17.19 7.01 -7.22
N ASN A 45 -16.84 7.40 -6.00
CA ASN A 45 -17.50 6.87 -4.80
C ASN A 45 -18.48 7.91 -4.24
N ASP A 46 -19.75 7.52 -4.17
CA ASP A 46 -20.81 8.30 -3.51
C ASP A 46 -20.47 8.61 -2.04
N TYR A 47 -19.53 7.87 -1.44
CA TYR A 47 -19.08 8.07 -0.07
C TYR A 47 -17.58 7.80 0.12
N MET A 48 -16.76 8.85 -0.05
CA MET A 48 -15.33 8.84 0.28
C MET A 48 -15.09 8.77 1.80
N GLY A 49 -15.93 9.45 2.59
CA GLY A 49 -15.76 9.56 4.03
C GLY A 49 -14.56 10.44 4.41
N THR A 50 -13.80 10.03 5.43
CA THR A 50 -12.57 10.73 5.85
C THR A 50 -11.44 10.49 4.85
N SER A 51 -10.77 11.58 4.45
CA SER A 51 -9.58 11.51 3.60
C SER A 51 -8.43 10.80 4.31
N LEU A 52 -7.71 9.94 3.60
CA LEU A 52 -6.47 9.29 4.05
C LEU A 52 -5.33 10.29 4.32
N TYR A 53 -5.46 11.53 3.86
CA TYR A 53 -4.57 12.63 4.23
C TYR A 53 -4.95 13.28 5.58
N ASN A 54 -6.09 12.91 6.18
CA ASN A 54 -6.57 13.47 7.44
C ASN A 54 -6.61 12.43 8.58
N THR A 55 -6.24 11.18 8.31
CA THR A 55 -6.23 10.11 9.33
C THR A 55 -5.04 9.18 9.15
N ASP A 56 -4.10 9.26 10.11
CA ASP A 56 -2.98 8.32 10.17
C ASP A 56 -3.47 6.93 10.52
N GLU A 57 -4.43 6.81 11.44
CA GLU A 57 -5.03 5.54 11.83
C GLU A 57 -5.69 4.83 10.64
N GLY A 58 -6.55 5.53 9.88
CA GLY A 58 -7.21 4.95 8.71
C GLY A 58 -6.21 4.51 7.65
N ARG A 59 -5.15 5.29 7.42
CA ARG A 59 -4.08 4.96 6.48
C ARG A 59 -3.25 3.77 6.93
N ASN A 60 -2.93 3.68 8.21
CA ASN A 60 -2.21 2.55 8.79
C ASN A 60 -3.06 1.27 8.73
N ILE A 61 -4.38 1.35 8.98
CA ILE A 61 -5.30 0.20 8.82
C ILE A 61 -5.31 -0.28 7.38
N VAL A 62 -5.40 0.63 6.41
CA VAL A 62 -5.35 0.30 4.98
C VAL A 62 -4.03 -0.39 4.62
N LEU A 63 -2.90 0.21 4.99
CA LEU A 63 -1.57 -0.34 4.74
C LEU A 63 -1.41 -1.76 5.31
N ASN A 64 -1.67 -1.93 6.62
CA ASN A 64 -1.50 -3.23 7.27
C ASN A 64 -2.40 -4.29 6.67
N ARG A 65 -3.65 -3.95 6.34
CA ARG A 65 -4.56 -4.91 5.70
C ARG A 65 -4.07 -5.37 4.33
N ILE A 66 -3.46 -4.47 3.55
CA ILE A 66 -2.87 -4.82 2.25
C ILE A 66 -1.61 -5.69 2.47
N LEU A 67 -0.76 -5.33 3.43
CA LEU A 67 0.44 -6.11 3.76
C LEU A 67 0.09 -7.52 4.27
N GLU A 68 -0.93 -7.66 5.11
CA GLU A 68 -1.36 -8.95 5.66
C GLU A 68 -2.04 -9.85 4.62
N ASN A 69 -2.86 -9.27 3.74
CA ASN A 69 -3.67 -10.07 2.82
C ASN A 69 -2.99 -10.33 1.48
N ASP A 70 -2.24 -9.36 0.93
CA ASP A 70 -1.72 -9.43 -0.44
C ASP A 70 -0.19 -9.52 -0.50
N LEU A 71 0.52 -8.95 0.48
CA LEU A 71 1.98 -8.83 0.47
C LEU A 71 2.65 -9.47 1.69
N ARG A 72 2.00 -10.45 2.30
CA ARG A 72 2.53 -11.13 3.49
C ARG A 72 3.79 -11.89 3.13
N GLY A 73 4.84 -11.72 3.93
CA GLY A 73 6.14 -12.34 3.71
C GLY A 73 7.03 -11.63 2.68
N ILE A 74 6.56 -10.54 2.07
CA ILE A 74 7.37 -9.71 1.16
C ILE A 74 8.23 -8.74 1.97
N ARG A 75 9.52 -8.63 1.66
CA ARG A 75 10.40 -7.65 2.33
C ARG A 75 9.92 -6.23 2.08
N LEU A 76 9.86 -5.42 3.14
CA LEU A 76 9.44 -4.02 3.06
C LEU A 76 10.29 -3.17 2.12
N ASP A 77 11.60 -3.45 2.01
CA ASP A 77 12.50 -2.76 1.08
C ASP A 77 12.05 -2.87 -0.39
N TYR A 78 11.17 -3.84 -0.69
CA TYR A 78 10.61 -4.07 -2.02
C TYR A 78 9.14 -3.67 -2.13
N ILE A 79 8.63 -2.85 -1.20
CA ILE A 79 7.26 -2.37 -1.20
C ILE A 79 7.26 -0.84 -1.19
N ASN A 80 6.62 -0.26 -2.20
CA ASN A 80 6.27 1.16 -2.21
C ASN A 80 4.79 1.32 -1.89
N PHE A 81 4.46 2.37 -1.13
CA PHE A 81 3.09 2.73 -0.80
C PHE A 81 2.77 4.13 -1.30
N TYR A 82 1.80 4.22 -2.21
CA TYR A 82 1.32 5.46 -2.78
C TYR A 82 -0.13 5.70 -2.36
N VAL A 83 -0.43 6.93 -1.96
CA VAL A 83 -1.80 7.39 -1.69
C VAL A 83 -2.11 8.52 -2.65
N ILE A 84 -3.24 8.39 -3.36
CA ILE A 84 -3.71 9.34 -4.36
C ILE A 84 -5.14 9.75 -4.03
N LEU A 85 -5.39 11.05 -4.00
CA LEU A 85 -6.72 11.64 -3.92
C LEU A 85 -7.13 12.13 -5.32
N ASP A 86 -8.16 11.51 -5.88
CA ASP A 86 -8.86 11.96 -7.09
C ASP A 86 -10.08 12.79 -6.69
N LEU A 87 -9.84 14.08 -6.44
CA LEU A 87 -10.88 15.02 -6.01
C LEU A 87 -11.50 15.70 -7.23
N SER A 88 -12.72 16.19 -7.11
CA SER A 88 -13.47 16.82 -8.21
C SER A 88 -12.71 17.95 -8.94
N THR A 89 -11.81 18.65 -8.24
CA THR A 89 -11.01 19.77 -8.75
C THR A 89 -9.52 19.48 -8.89
N THR A 90 -8.97 18.50 -8.15
CA THR A 90 -7.52 18.23 -8.12
C THR A 90 -7.22 16.74 -8.14
N LEU A 91 -6.02 16.39 -8.64
CA LEU A 91 -5.44 15.07 -8.49
C LEU A 91 -4.15 15.24 -7.69
N GLU A 92 -4.13 14.71 -6.49
CA GLU A 92 -3.00 14.84 -5.56
C GLU A 92 -2.50 13.45 -5.20
N GLY A 93 -1.19 13.28 -5.15
CA GLY A 93 -0.61 11.99 -4.80
C GLY A 93 0.71 12.15 -4.07
N MET A 94 1.03 11.16 -3.26
CA MET A 94 2.34 11.06 -2.62
C MET A 94 2.74 9.61 -2.41
N LYS A 95 4.05 9.38 -2.39
CA LYS A 95 4.65 8.16 -1.88
C LYS A 95 4.97 8.37 -0.40
N LEU A 96 4.54 7.44 0.43
CA LEU A 96 4.76 7.48 1.87
C LEU A 96 5.76 6.39 2.28
N PRO A 97 6.80 6.76 3.06
CA PRO A 97 7.67 5.79 3.69
C PRO A 97 6.88 4.88 4.65
N ILE A 98 7.20 3.59 4.64
CA ILE A 98 6.61 2.61 5.53
C ILE A 98 7.55 2.40 6.72
N HIS A 99 7.06 2.65 7.92
CA HIS A 99 7.79 2.46 9.17
C HIS A 99 7.32 1.21 9.90
N LEU A 100 8.26 0.56 10.59
CA LEU A 100 7.99 -0.57 11.47
C LEU A 100 7.59 -0.06 12.85
N ASP A 101 6.49 -0.57 13.40
CA ASP A 101 6.21 -0.48 14.83
C ASP A 101 7.16 -1.44 15.57
N PHE A 102 8.26 -0.89 16.09
CA PHE A 102 9.29 -1.68 16.78
C PHE A 102 8.77 -2.36 18.04
N ASP A 103 7.84 -1.75 18.76
CA ASP A 103 7.28 -2.32 19.99
C ASP A 103 6.44 -3.57 19.67
N ASP A 104 5.58 -3.48 18.65
CA ASP A 104 4.81 -4.63 18.17
C ASP A 104 5.72 -5.72 17.58
N TYR A 105 6.77 -5.35 16.85
CA TYR A 105 7.74 -6.29 16.29
C TYR A 105 8.48 -7.10 17.36
N ILE A 106 8.94 -6.43 18.41
CA ILE A 106 9.61 -7.06 19.56
C ILE A 106 8.61 -7.94 20.31
N ALA A 107 7.39 -7.45 20.56
CA ALA A 107 6.33 -8.20 21.24
C ALA A 107 5.96 -9.50 20.50
N LYS A 108 6.01 -9.49 19.16
CA LYS A 108 5.77 -10.67 18.32
C LYS A 108 6.98 -11.60 18.18
N GLY A 109 8.10 -11.29 18.83
CA GLY A 109 9.25 -12.18 18.92
C GLY A 109 10.07 -12.29 17.64
N ASN A 110 10.16 -11.20 16.84
CA ASN A 110 10.91 -11.18 15.58
C ASN A 110 10.48 -12.31 14.62
N PRO A 111 9.24 -12.27 14.09
CA PRO A 111 8.72 -13.31 13.22
C PRO A 111 9.33 -13.22 11.82
N TYR A 112 10.56 -13.72 11.68
CA TYR A 112 11.24 -13.89 10.40
C TYR A 112 10.63 -15.03 9.55
N ASN A 113 9.73 -15.83 10.12
CA ASN A 113 8.97 -16.88 9.45
C ASN A 113 7.49 -16.45 9.27
N CYS A 114 7.20 -15.67 8.23
CA CYS A 114 5.83 -15.41 7.82
C CYS A 114 5.46 -16.31 6.65
N THR A 115 4.38 -17.10 6.78
CA THR A 115 3.82 -17.83 5.65
C THR A 115 3.35 -16.83 4.58
N PRO A 116 3.82 -16.94 3.33
CA PRO A 116 3.40 -16.03 2.27
C PRO A 116 1.89 -16.03 2.06
N SER A 117 1.34 -14.92 1.58
CA SER A 117 -0.08 -14.85 1.19
C SER A 117 -0.38 -15.77 0.00
N ASP A 118 -1.50 -16.50 0.06
CA ASP A 118 -1.99 -17.36 -1.03
C ASP A 118 -2.57 -16.59 -2.23
N THR A 119 -2.55 -15.25 -2.20
CA THR A 119 -3.03 -14.44 -3.32
C THR A 119 -2.16 -14.61 -4.56
N THR A 120 -2.76 -14.44 -5.75
CA THR A 120 -2.04 -14.49 -7.03
C THR A 120 -0.83 -13.54 -7.05
N THR A 121 -0.97 -12.34 -6.47
CA THR A 121 0.12 -11.36 -6.35
C THR A 121 1.22 -11.85 -5.42
N GLY A 122 0.87 -12.36 -4.23
CA GLY A 122 1.82 -12.93 -3.28
C GLY A 122 2.59 -14.12 -3.87
N ARG A 123 1.90 -15.01 -4.60
CA ARG A 123 2.50 -16.16 -5.29
C ARG A 123 3.43 -15.76 -6.43
N ILE A 124 3.05 -14.78 -7.26
CA ILE A 124 3.91 -14.27 -8.34
C ILE A 124 5.16 -13.60 -7.78
N LEU A 125 5.02 -12.79 -6.72
CA LEU A 125 6.19 -12.22 -6.04
C LEU A 125 7.08 -13.33 -5.49
N GLN A 126 6.52 -14.29 -4.75
CA GLN A 126 7.27 -15.40 -4.19
C GLN A 126 8.04 -16.18 -5.28
N TRP A 127 7.45 -16.36 -6.45
CA TRP A 127 8.08 -17.07 -7.57
C TRP A 127 9.19 -16.27 -8.24
N ILE A 128 9.02 -14.95 -8.43
CA ILE A 128 10.05 -14.07 -9.01
C ILE A 128 11.18 -13.79 -8.00
N THR A 129 10.84 -13.68 -6.71
CA THR A 129 11.84 -13.64 -5.66
C THR A 129 12.48 -15.01 -5.48
N GLY A 130 11.81 -16.12 -5.81
CA GLY A 130 12.37 -17.47 -5.88
C GLY A 130 12.16 -18.31 -4.61
N GLU A 131 12.01 -19.63 -4.78
CA GLU A 131 12.07 -20.69 -3.75
C GLU A 131 13.44 -20.83 -3.06
N LYS A 132 14.36 -19.89 -3.29
CA LYS A 132 15.51 -19.81 -2.40
C LYS A 132 14.94 -19.43 -1.05
N THR A 133 15.14 -20.31 -0.08
CA THR A 133 15.19 -19.98 1.33
C THR A 133 16.16 -18.80 1.47
N TYR A 134 15.67 -17.59 1.21
CA TYR A 134 16.29 -16.37 1.67
C TYR A 134 16.35 -16.60 3.16
N SER A 135 17.56 -16.87 3.66
CA SER A 135 17.81 -16.84 5.08
C SER A 135 17.32 -15.47 5.52
N TYR A 136 16.12 -15.43 6.10
CA TYR A 136 15.55 -14.23 6.66
C TYR A 136 16.45 -13.91 7.84
N TRP A 137 17.46 -13.08 7.59
CA TRP A 137 18.29 -12.56 8.64
C TRP A 137 17.40 -11.75 9.57
N SER A 138 17.70 -11.75 10.87
CA SER A 138 16.89 -11.08 11.90
C SER A 138 16.68 -9.57 11.69
N GLY A 139 17.35 -8.97 10.70
CA GLY A 139 17.17 -7.59 10.25
C GLY A 139 16.26 -7.41 9.03
N HIS A 140 15.74 -8.47 8.40
CA HIS A 140 14.76 -8.34 7.32
C HIS A 140 13.35 -8.21 7.89
N VAL A 141 12.67 -7.12 7.54
CA VAL A 141 11.30 -6.85 7.98
C VAL A 141 10.32 -7.23 6.86
N LEU A 142 9.35 -8.09 7.17
CA LEU A 142 8.42 -8.67 6.19
C LEU A 142 7.02 -8.06 6.34
N GLY A 143 6.32 -7.86 5.22
CA GLY A 143 4.91 -7.47 5.21
C GLY A 143 4.08 -8.44 6.04
N GLY A 144 3.22 -7.89 6.90
CA GLY A 144 2.34 -8.65 7.79
C GLY A 144 3.03 -9.36 8.96
N CYS A 145 4.33 -9.13 9.22
CA CYS A 145 5.03 -9.72 10.36
C CYS A 145 4.84 -8.92 11.66
N ALA A 146 4.55 -7.64 11.54
CA ALA A 146 4.24 -6.70 12.62
C ALA A 146 3.27 -5.63 12.11
N ARG A 147 2.94 -4.67 12.95
CA ARG A 147 2.25 -3.45 12.53
C ARG A 147 3.22 -2.50 11.84
N PHE A 148 2.69 -1.80 10.86
CA PHE A 148 3.37 -0.79 10.08
C PHE A 148 2.61 0.52 10.11
N TYR A 149 3.32 1.63 9.97
CA TYR A 149 2.69 2.94 9.93
C TYR A 149 3.36 3.86 8.91
N THR A 150 2.68 4.95 8.59
CA THR A 150 3.13 6.00 7.68
C THR A 150 2.80 7.35 8.29
N GLU A 151 3.62 8.38 8.04
CA GLU A 151 3.44 9.73 8.56
C GLU A 151 3.35 10.72 7.41
N LEU A 152 2.41 11.67 7.46
CA LEU A 152 2.24 12.66 6.38
C LEU A 152 3.27 13.78 6.44
N ASP A 153 3.84 14.03 7.60
CA ASP A 153 4.89 15.01 7.86
C ASP A 153 6.30 14.40 7.79
N ASP A 154 6.40 13.13 7.39
CA ASP A 154 7.68 12.47 7.16
C ASP A 154 8.53 13.27 6.15
N GLN A 155 9.76 13.55 6.53
CA GLN A 155 10.72 14.30 5.71
C GLN A 155 11.10 13.56 4.42
N ASN A 156 10.97 12.24 4.39
CA ASN A 156 11.26 11.38 3.25
C ASN A 156 10.02 11.11 2.38
N ARG A 157 8.87 11.76 2.65
CA ARG A 157 7.71 11.67 1.75
C ARG A 157 8.05 12.28 0.40
N GLU A 158 7.56 11.66 -0.68
CA GLU A 158 7.79 12.14 -2.03
C GLU A 158 6.44 12.57 -2.65
N PRO A 159 6.21 13.88 -2.90
CA PRO A 159 5.02 14.31 -3.61
C PRO A 159 5.06 13.80 -5.05
N LEU A 160 3.90 13.39 -5.58
CA LEU A 160 3.77 12.98 -6.97
C LEU A 160 3.34 14.16 -7.84
N SER A 161 3.93 14.26 -9.03
CA SER A 161 3.35 15.08 -10.08
C SER A 161 2.00 14.50 -10.53
N VAL A 162 1.13 15.35 -11.11
CA VAL A 162 -0.16 14.92 -11.66
C VAL A 162 0.03 13.82 -12.71
N ASP A 163 1.06 13.92 -13.56
CA ASP A 163 1.32 12.93 -14.60
C ASP A 163 1.81 11.59 -14.02
N SER A 164 2.66 11.64 -12.98
CA SER A 164 3.09 10.43 -12.25
C SER A 164 1.91 9.76 -11.55
N ALA A 165 1.02 10.53 -10.92
CA ALA A 165 -0.18 10.00 -10.29
C ALA A 165 -1.11 9.32 -11.34
N ARG A 166 -1.31 9.95 -12.51
CA ARG A 166 -2.06 9.36 -13.62
C ARG A 166 -1.45 8.05 -14.12
N GLU A 167 -0.14 8.00 -14.28
CA GLU A 167 0.55 6.78 -14.72
C GLU A 167 0.32 5.63 -13.73
N LEU A 168 0.51 5.90 -12.43
CA LEU A 168 0.30 4.91 -11.37
C LEU A 168 -1.14 4.39 -11.35
N LEU A 169 -2.12 5.29 -11.43
CA LEU A 169 -3.54 4.95 -11.52
C LEU A 169 -3.85 4.07 -12.74
N ASN A 170 -3.31 4.41 -13.92
CA ASN A 170 -3.49 3.61 -15.13
C ASN A 170 -2.89 2.20 -14.99
N ARG A 171 -1.72 2.06 -14.35
CA ARG A 171 -1.07 0.75 -14.14
C ARG A 171 -1.89 -0.19 -13.26
N VAL A 172 -2.66 0.35 -12.32
CA VAL A 172 -3.59 -0.42 -11.48
C VAL A 172 -4.99 -0.53 -12.07
N GLY A 173 -5.23 -0.01 -13.28
CA GLY A 173 -6.52 -0.10 -13.97
C GLY A 173 -7.57 0.91 -13.48
N TYR A 174 -7.17 1.93 -12.73
CA TYR A 174 -8.05 3.04 -12.35
C TYR A 174 -8.22 4.00 -13.53
N LYS A 175 -9.47 4.33 -13.86
CA LYS A 175 -9.80 5.32 -14.89
C LYS A 175 -10.30 6.58 -14.21
N ILE A 176 -9.58 7.68 -14.35
CA ILE A 176 -10.05 8.98 -13.84
C ILE A 176 -11.30 9.38 -14.62
N PRO A 177 -12.43 9.68 -13.97
CA PRO A 177 -13.61 10.17 -14.65
C PRO A 177 -13.31 11.48 -15.37
N THR A 178 -13.50 11.52 -16.68
CA THR A 178 -13.63 12.76 -17.42
C THR A 178 -14.98 13.38 -17.06
N LYS A 179 -14.98 14.61 -16.53
CA LYS A 179 -16.21 15.39 -16.43
C LYS A 179 -16.75 15.62 -17.84
N GLU A 180 -17.95 15.12 -18.13
CA GLU A 180 -18.78 15.61 -19.24
C GLU A 180 -19.36 16.98 -18.90
#